data_AF-A0A918ETS5-F1
#
_entry.id   AF-A0A918ETS5-F1
#
_cell.length_a   1.000
_cell.length_b   1.000
_cell.length_c   1.000
_cell.angle_alpha   90.00
_cell.angle_beta   90.00
_cell.angle_gamma   90.00
#
_symmetry.space_group_name_H-M   'P 1'
#
loop_
_entity.id
_entity.type
_entity.pdbx_description
1 polymer ?
#
loop_
_entity_poly.entity_id
_entity_poly.type
_entity_poly.pdbx_seq_one_letter_code
_entity_poly.pdbx_strand_id
1 'polypeptide(L)'
;MKATVIADWRGRTLWADALRPDRMHDATAARNEGIAICFHHFPDVEVLLDDGYLGLSRDHCGQAITPPRNRGQEHCPAESNSGNVSATGTPPTASPSNAPSPTTNAGSN
;
A
#
# COMPACT_ATOMS: atom_id res chain seq x y z
N MET A 1 15.11 13.87 -13.93
CA MET A 1 14.25 15.02 -14.26
C MET A 1 12.77 14.69 -14.29
N LYS A 2 12.15 14.05 -13.28
CA LYS A 2 10.72 13.74 -13.33
C LYS A 2 10.07 14.19 -12.02
N ALA A 3 8.87 14.74 -12.13
CA ALA A 3 8.02 15.12 -11.00
C ALA A 3 6.59 14.73 -11.36
N THR A 4 5.83 14.32 -10.36
CA THR A 4 4.42 13.96 -10.50
C THR A 4 3.59 15.09 -9.93
N VAL A 5 2.64 15.58 -10.72
CA VAL A 5 1.75 16.67 -10.32
C VAL A 5 0.32 16.22 -10.54
N ILE A 6 -0.50 16.34 -9.50
CA ILE A 6 -1.94 16.19 -9.59
C ILE A 6 -2.54 17.59 -9.70
N ALA A 7 -3.38 17.80 -10.70
CA ALA A 7 -4.14 19.02 -10.88
C ALA A 7 -5.62 18.70 -11.09
N ASP A 8 -6.48 19.65 -10.72
CA ASP A 8 -7.90 19.56 -11.04
C ASP A 8 -8.18 19.89 -12.51
N TRP A 9 -9.44 19.74 -12.92
CA TRP A 9 -9.91 20.05 -14.28
C TRP A 9 -9.75 21.54 -14.68
N ARG A 10 -9.51 22.44 -13.72
CA ARG A 10 -9.24 23.87 -13.95
C ARG A 10 -7.74 24.17 -14.02
N GLY A 11 -6.89 23.15 -13.90
CA GLY A 11 -5.43 23.28 -13.90
C GLY A 11 -4.83 23.74 -12.57
N ARG A 12 -5.59 23.73 -11.46
CA ARG A 12 -5.05 24.04 -10.14
C ARG A 12 -4.33 22.82 -9.59
N THR A 13 -3.07 22.99 -9.18
CA THR A 13 -2.30 21.94 -8.53
C THR A 13 -2.90 21.58 -7.17
N LEU A 14 -3.21 20.30 -6.98
CA LEU A 14 -3.71 19.73 -5.73
C LEU A 14 -2.58 19.09 -4.92
N TRP A 15 -1.61 18.49 -5.61
CA TRP A 15 -0.45 17.86 -5.01
C TRP A 15 0.70 17.80 -6.01
N ALA A 16 1.94 17.88 -5.52
CA ALA A 16 3.14 17.69 -6.33
C ALA A 16 4.19 16.93 -5.52
N ASP A 17 4.81 15.94 -6.14
CA ASP A 17 5.94 15.21 -5.58
C ASP A 17 7.16 16.13 -5.44
N ALA A 18 8.00 15.90 -4.44
CA ALA A 18 9.31 16.51 -4.37
C ALA A 18 10.20 15.98 -5.51
N LEU A 19 11.09 16.87 -5.97
CA LEU A 19 11.95 16.58 -7.09
C LEU A 19 13.13 15.70 -6.64
N ARG A 20 13.07 14.40 -6.95
CA ARG A 20 14.09 13.44 -6.48
C ARG A 20 15.16 13.15 -7.54
N PRO A 21 16.45 13.33 -7.20
CA PRO A 21 17.56 12.93 -8.05
C PRO A 21 17.88 11.44 -7.84
N ASP A 22 17.04 10.51 -8.31
CA ASP A 22 17.39 9.07 -8.29
C ASP A 22 16.52 8.22 -9.26
N ARG A 23 16.87 6.92 -9.43
CA ARG A 23 16.09 5.87 -10.12
C ARG A 23 14.92 5.32 -9.27
N MET A 24 14.34 6.13 -8.38
CA MET A 24 13.19 5.68 -7.61
C MET A 24 12.00 5.45 -8.54
N HIS A 25 11.33 4.32 -8.40
CA HIS A 25 10.13 4.04 -9.19
C HIS A 25 9.05 5.07 -8.86
N ASP A 26 8.43 5.62 -9.89
CA ASP A 26 7.50 6.75 -9.82
C ASP A 26 6.38 6.53 -8.76
N ALA A 27 5.82 5.31 -8.64
CA ALA A 27 4.81 5.01 -7.62
C ALA A 27 5.35 4.92 -6.19
N THR A 28 6.60 4.50 -6.02
CA THR A 28 7.25 4.45 -4.70
C THR A 28 7.55 5.86 -4.21
N ALA A 29 8.01 6.74 -5.10
CA ALA A 29 8.22 8.15 -4.77
C ALA A 29 6.92 8.81 -4.31
N ALA A 30 5.84 8.65 -5.09
CA ALA A 30 4.54 9.22 -4.75
C ALA A 30 3.99 8.74 -3.40
N ARG A 31 4.15 7.45 -3.06
CA ARG A 31 3.76 6.92 -1.74
C ARG A 31 4.57 7.53 -0.61
N ASN A 32 5.89 7.63 -0.77
CA ASN A 32 6.77 8.22 0.25
C ASN A 32 6.46 9.70 0.50
N GLU A 33 5.93 10.38 -0.51
CA GLU A 33 5.68 11.82 -0.51
C GLU A 33 4.23 12.14 -0.14
N GLY A 34 3.49 11.11 0.28
CA GLY A 34 2.19 11.27 0.89
C GLY A 34 1.06 11.54 -0.09
N ILE A 35 1.14 11.04 -1.33
CA ILE A 35 0.05 11.16 -2.32
C ILE A 35 -1.32 10.69 -1.78
N ALA A 36 -1.34 9.74 -0.84
CA ALA A 36 -2.55 9.28 -0.16
C ALA A 36 -3.31 10.39 0.58
N ILE A 37 -2.60 11.40 1.08
CA ILE A 37 -3.18 12.56 1.77
C ILE A 37 -3.98 13.42 0.77
N CYS A 38 -3.53 13.50 -0.49
CA CYS A 38 -4.26 14.19 -1.56
C CYS A 38 -5.63 13.52 -1.78
N PHE A 39 -5.66 12.19 -1.91
CA PHE A 39 -6.91 11.45 -2.11
C PHE A 39 -7.87 11.56 -0.91
N HIS A 40 -7.34 11.63 0.31
CA HIS A 40 -8.15 11.85 1.51
C HIS A 40 -8.78 13.25 1.56
N HIS A 41 -8.04 14.30 1.18
CA HIS A 41 -8.56 15.67 1.20
C HIS A 41 -9.48 16.00 0.03
N PHE A 42 -9.33 15.30 -1.09
CA PHE A 42 -10.11 15.54 -2.31
C PHE A 42 -10.84 14.25 -2.73
N PRO A 43 -11.89 13.83 -2.00
CA PRO A 43 -12.61 12.58 -2.26
C PRO A 43 -13.20 12.51 -3.68
N ASP A 44 -13.64 13.65 -4.21
CA ASP A 44 -14.29 13.76 -5.51
C ASP A 44 -13.31 13.91 -6.69
N VAL A 45 -12.00 13.85 -6.44
CA VAL A 45 -10.99 14.01 -7.49
C VAL A 45 -10.57 12.64 -8.02
N GLU A 46 -10.76 12.48 -9.33
CA GLU A 46 -10.23 11.37 -10.09
C GLU A 46 -8.92 11.78 -10.77
N VAL A 47 -7.89 10.94 -10.63
CA VAL A 47 -6.56 11.14 -11.19
C VAL A 47 -6.26 10.00 -12.14
N LEU A 48 -6.04 10.34 -13.40
CA LEU A 48 -5.60 9.40 -14.43
C LEU A 48 -4.08 9.19 -14.31
N LEU A 49 -3.66 7.96 -14.08
CA LEU A 49 -2.26 7.59 -13.85
C LEU A 49 -1.78 6.58 -14.90
N ASP A 50 -0.50 6.66 -15.26
CA ASP A 50 0.14 5.68 -16.13
C ASP A 50 0.27 4.30 -15.47
N ASP A 51 0.53 3.26 -16.27
CA ASP A 51 0.70 1.87 -15.80
C ASP A 51 1.73 1.69 -14.68
N GLY A 52 2.74 2.56 -14.64
CA GLY A 52 3.75 2.57 -13.58
C GLY A 52 3.15 2.80 -12.18
N TYR A 53 1.93 3.32 -12.10
CA TYR A 53 1.22 3.63 -10.86
C TYR A 53 0.06 2.67 -10.57
N LEU A 54 -0.02 1.52 -11.23
CA LEU A 54 -1.08 0.53 -10.98
C LEU A 54 -1.22 0.18 -9.50
N GLY A 55 -0.12 0.19 -8.74
CA GLY A 55 -0.15 0.00 -7.29
C GLY A 55 -0.99 1.04 -6.54
N LEU A 56 -0.94 2.32 -6.94
CA LEU A 56 -1.76 3.37 -6.34
C LEU A 56 -3.24 3.21 -6.69
N SER A 57 -3.55 2.78 -7.90
CA SER A 57 -4.93 2.51 -8.33
C SER A 57 -5.60 1.40 -7.52
N ARG A 58 -4.82 0.44 -7.01
CA ARG A 58 -5.30 -0.59 -6.07
C ARG A 58 -5.53 -0.05 -4.66
N ASP A 59 -4.71 0.89 -4.22
CA ASP A 59 -4.79 1.47 -2.87
C ASP A 59 -5.92 2.52 -2.76
N HIS A 60 -6.21 3.23 -3.86
CA HIS A 60 -7.17 4.34 -3.93
C HIS A 60 -8.19 4.12 -5.05
N CYS A 61 -8.93 3.02 -4.96
CA CYS A 61 -9.95 2.62 -5.93
C CYS A 61 -10.99 3.72 -6.17
N GLY A 62 -11.27 4.01 -7.45
CA GLY A 62 -12.23 5.03 -7.86
C GLY A 62 -11.64 6.45 -7.94
N GLN A 63 -10.56 6.75 -7.22
CA GLN A 63 -9.87 8.04 -7.29
C GLN A 63 -8.58 7.98 -8.09
N ALA A 64 -7.82 6.89 -8.00
CA ALA A 64 -6.65 6.63 -8.83
C ALA A 64 -7.04 5.65 -9.95
N ILE A 65 -7.13 6.16 -11.17
CA ILE A 65 -7.54 5.39 -12.34
C ILE A 65 -6.31 5.15 -13.21
N THR A 66 -5.91 3.89 -13.35
CA THR A 66 -4.95 3.49 -14.38
C THR A 66 -5.73 2.88 -15.53
N PRO A 67 -5.61 3.40 -16.77
CA PRO A 67 -6.22 2.78 -17.93
C PRO A 67 -5.81 1.31 -18.04
N PRO A 68 -6.73 0.38 -18.32
CA PRO A 68 -6.38 -1.02 -18.43
C PRO A 68 -5.37 -1.21 -19.56
N ARG A 69 -4.19 -1.74 -19.22
CA ARG A 69 -3.31 -2.30 -20.24
C ARG A 69 -4.00 -3.51 -20.84
N ASN A 70 -3.83 -3.70 -22.15
CA ASN A 70 -4.43 -4.74 -23.01
C ASN A 70 -4.03 -6.20 -22.64
N ARG A 71 -3.90 -6.53 -21.36
CA ARG A 71 -3.51 -7.82 -20.79
C ARG A 71 -4.18 -8.02 -19.43
N GLY A 72 -5.49 -8.30 -19.42
CA GLY A 72 -6.19 -9.00 -18.34
C GLY A 72 -5.93 -8.57 -16.89
N GLN A 73 -5.63 -7.31 -16.62
CA GLN A 73 -5.40 -6.83 -15.25
C GLN A 73 -6.73 -6.45 -14.62
N GLU A 74 -7.01 -7.09 -13.49
CA GLU A 74 -8.21 -6.91 -12.69
C GLU A 74 -8.23 -5.49 -12.12
N HIS A 75 -9.26 -4.72 -12.49
CA HIS A 75 -9.60 -3.47 -11.84
C HIS A 75 -9.97 -3.72 -10.37
N CYS A 76 -10.04 -2.66 -9.57
CA CYS A 76 -10.61 -2.72 -8.23
C CYS A 76 -11.89 -3.56 -8.23
N PRO A 77 -11.98 -4.63 -7.42
CA PRO A 77 -13.15 -5.49 -7.41
C PRO A 77 -14.36 -4.63 -7.03
N ALA A 78 -15.42 -4.69 -7.82
CA ALA A 78 -16.69 -4.09 -7.45
C ALA A 78 -17.11 -4.69 -6.09
N GLU A 79 -17.40 -3.84 -5.11
CA GLU A 79 -17.76 -4.25 -3.74
C GLU A 79 -18.81 -5.38 -3.76
N SER A 80 -18.40 -6.59 -3.36
CA SER A 80 -19.33 -7.63 -2.97
C SER A 80 -19.72 -7.37 -1.52
N ASN A 81 -20.86 -6.71 -1.34
CA ASN A 81 -21.50 -6.59 -0.04
C ASN A 81 -21.90 -8.00 0.44
N SER A 82 -21.08 -8.62 1.30
CA SER A 82 -21.41 -9.88 1.95
C SER A 82 -21.49 -9.67 3.46
N GLY A 83 -22.62 -9.12 3.90
CA GLY A 83 -23.11 -9.39 5.23
C GLY A 83 -23.62 -10.83 5.29
N ASN A 84 -22.90 -11.73 5.96
CA ASN A 84 -23.56 -12.71 6.81
C ASN A 84 -22.62 -13.24 7.90
N VAL A 85 -23.16 -13.29 9.10
CA VAL A 85 -22.54 -13.74 10.35
C VAL A 85 -22.48 -15.27 10.42
N SER A 86 -21.38 -15.85 10.90
CA SER A 86 -21.40 -17.00 11.83
C SER A 86 -20.01 -17.41 12.31
N ALA A 87 -19.98 -17.70 13.61
CA ALA A 87 -18.84 -17.98 14.47
C ALA A 87 -18.10 -19.29 14.15
N THR A 88 -16.81 -19.36 14.49
CA THR A 88 -16.22 -20.39 15.38
C THR A 88 -14.86 -19.90 15.89
N GLY A 89 -14.60 -20.00 17.20
CA GLY A 89 -13.41 -19.48 17.91
C GLY A 89 -12.07 -20.08 17.43
N THR A 90 -10.94 -19.45 17.73
CA THR A 90 -10.17 -19.61 18.99
C THR A 90 -9.01 -18.57 19.01
N PRO A 91 -8.62 -17.97 20.17
CA PRO A 91 -7.52 -17.00 20.24
C PRO A 91 -6.11 -17.65 20.20
N PRO A 92 -5.03 -16.91 19.85
CA PRO A 92 -3.67 -17.44 19.88
C PRO A 92 -3.15 -17.63 21.32
N THR A 93 -2.79 -18.87 21.64
CA THR A 93 -2.20 -19.33 22.90
C THR A 93 -0.81 -18.75 23.14
N ALA A 94 -0.58 -18.37 24.39
CA ALA A 94 0.67 -17.83 24.96
C ALA A 94 1.85 -18.82 24.96
N SER A 95 3.05 -18.26 25.13
CA SER A 95 4.37 -18.89 25.29
C SER A 95 4.42 -20.03 26.34
N PRO A 96 5.51 -20.83 26.31
CA PRO A 96 6.28 -20.91 27.55
C PRO A 96 7.82 -20.92 27.38
N SER A 97 8.44 -20.37 28.42
CA SER A 97 9.85 -20.47 28.83
C SER A 97 10.45 -21.88 28.72
N ASN A 98 11.76 -21.96 28.47
CA ASN A 98 12.57 -23.11 28.88
C ASN A 98 13.93 -22.68 29.42
N ALA A 99 14.28 -23.29 30.56
CA ALA A 99 15.35 -22.98 31.51
C ALA A 99 16.72 -23.59 31.11
N PRO A 100 17.84 -23.26 31.81
CA PRO A 100 19.20 -23.69 31.44
C PRO A 100 19.54 -25.14 31.86
N SER A 101 20.36 -25.82 31.05
CA SER A 101 20.83 -27.20 31.31
C SER A 101 21.97 -27.29 32.34
N PRO A 102 22.08 -28.39 33.11
CA PRO A 102 23.02 -28.55 34.22
C PRO A 102 24.44 -28.97 33.81
N THR A 103 25.41 -28.49 34.61
CA THR A 103 26.83 -28.88 34.67
C THR A 103 26.99 -30.36 35.00
N THR A 104 27.92 -31.05 34.32
CA THR A 104 28.49 -32.31 34.82
C THR A 104 30.02 -32.17 34.89
N ASN A 105 30.55 -32.22 36.12
CA ASN A 105 31.98 -32.34 36.40
C ASN A 105 32.43 -33.77 36.09
N ALA A 106 33.52 -33.91 35.34
CA ALA A 106 34.36 -35.11 35.35
C ALA A 106 35.80 -34.66 35.62
N GLY A 107 36.17 -34.67 36.90
CA GLY A 107 37.57 -34.77 37.29
C GLY A 107 37.92 -36.25 37.43
N SER A 108 39.06 -36.65 36.87
CA SER A 108 39.77 -37.87 37.27
C SER A 108 41.27 -37.60 37.19
N ASN A 109 41.95 -38.07 38.24
CA ASN A 109 43.38 -38.01 38.56
C ASN A 109 44.34 -38.36 37.42
#